data_AF-A0A6C2U1X2-F1
#
_entry.id   AF-A0A6C2U1X2-F1
#
_cell.length_a   1.000
_cell.length_b   1.000
_cell.length_c   1.000
_cell.angle_alpha   90.00
_cell.angle_beta   90.00
_cell.angle_gamma   90.00
#
_symmetry.space_group_name_H-M   'P 1'
#
loop_
_entity.id
_entity.type
_entity.pdbx_description
1 polymer ?
#
loop_
_entity_poly.entity_id
_entity_poly.type
_entity_poly.pdbx_seq_one_letter_code
_entity_poly.pdbx_strand_id
1 'polypeptide(L)'
;MMWHTIARVGPNDNYVPGIGEGSPRIFCDYDNSSSPYSVPQHVVRDIEKLTQVQLPEDAKDLLHFAMTVYSADRCINRDMYSDNCWGREIRICVPVADPGKWNAAAPILQRALDFLSGDRWEFEFRKREYSLQEELSSEEIDCSDVCLLSGGLDSLAGAINLLKEGRTPMFVGHYGGGGVTSTAQAEVASILQNQMGISDKRFLRLNVTQPSIRGCNYEQSMRTRSLLFLAMGCALGSLNSGSSTLFIPENGLISLNVPLTETRTGSLSTRTTHPHFMILIQEVISLLGFDISLELPFRHKTKGEMLKECADEAVLCLTTAKTVSCSHPEQSRWGGRAPGIQCGHCLPCLVRRAAIHQTDLDDAEYLTDVILSPPDPSTGKGRDYRAIMMAVERYKTDSPKNDIFKVLSTGSIEPSEVSSFVDVYRRGMEELAVFLTGSGR
;
A
#
# COMPACT_ATOMS: atom_id res chain seq x y z
N MET A 1 -19.99 -7.18 -16.03
CA MET A 1 -19.27 -7.89 -17.13
C MET A 1 -17.93 -8.32 -16.58
N MET A 2 -17.66 -9.63 -16.57
CA MET A 2 -16.41 -10.18 -16.02
C MET A 2 -15.21 -9.91 -16.93
N TRP A 3 -14.18 -9.28 -16.39
CA TRP A 3 -12.87 -9.13 -17.03
C TRP A 3 -11.95 -10.28 -16.66
N HIS A 4 -11.21 -10.80 -17.65
CA HIS A 4 -10.22 -11.85 -17.41
C HIS A 4 -8.81 -11.26 -17.52
N THR A 5 -8.01 -11.33 -16.47
CA THR A 5 -6.57 -11.01 -16.52
C THR A 5 -5.77 -12.29 -16.43
N ILE A 6 -5.00 -12.57 -17.48
CA ILE A 6 -4.27 -13.82 -17.67
C ILE A 6 -2.79 -13.55 -17.50
N ALA A 7 -2.21 -14.11 -16.44
CA ALA A 7 -0.77 -14.15 -16.26
C ALA A 7 -0.17 -15.33 -17.01
N ARG A 8 0.97 -15.08 -17.66
CA ARG A 8 1.82 -16.10 -18.29
C ARG A 8 3.24 -15.91 -17.81
N VAL A 9 3.90 -16.98 -17.38
CA VAL A 9 5.23 -16.90 -16.78
C VAL A 9 6.20 -17.77 -17.60
N GLY A 10 7.17 -17.12 -18.21
CA GLY A 10 8.19 -17.73 -19.05
C GLY A 10 7.89 -17.68 -20.56
N PRO A 11 8.90 -17.96 -21.40
CA PRO A 11 8.81 -17.79 -22.86
C PRO A 11 7.87 -18.79 -23.54
N ASN A 12 7.65 -19.95 -22.92
CA ASN A 12 6.84 -21.04 -23.48
C ASN A 12 5.40 -21.06 -22.96
N ASP A 13 5.05 -20.15 -22.05
CA ASP A 13 3.70 -20.07 -21.51
C ASP A 13 2.81 -19.28 -22.47
N ASN A 14 2.05 -20.00 -23.29
CA ASN A 14 1.14 -19.46 -24.29
C ASN A 14 -0.33 -19.68 -23.92
N TYR A 15 -0.65 -19.87 -22.63
CA TYR A 15 -2.00 -20.16 -22.16
C TYR A 15 -3.02 -19.10 -22.63
N VAL A 16 -4.13 -19.58 -23.21
CA VAL A 16 -5.31 -18.78 -23.53
C VAL A 16 -6.54 -19.53 -23.02
N PRO A 17 -7.30 -18.97 -22.07
CA PRO A 17 -8.47 -19.65 -21.53
C PRO A 17 -9.57 -19.76 -22.59
N GLY A 18 -10.37 -20.83 -22.52
CA GLY A 18 -11.53 -21.07 -23.38
C GLY A 18 -12.73 -20.17 -23.07
N ILE A 19 -12.52 -18.86 -23.07
CA ILE A 19 -13.57 -17.84 -22.87
C ILE A 19 -14.16 -17.40 -24.22
N GLY A 20 -15.45 -17.07 -24.24
CA GLY A 20 -16.15 -16.67 -25.47
C GLY A 20 -15.49 -15.45 -26.14
N GLU A 21 -15.60 -15.33 -27.47
CA GLU A 21 -14.90 -14.32 -28.26
C GLU A 21 -15.15 -12.86 -27.79
N GLY A 22 -16.30 -12.59 -27.18
CA GLY A 22 -16.68 -11.28 -26.64
C GLY A 22 -16.25 -10.98 -25.20
N SER A 23 -15.65 -11.93 -24.47
CA SER A 23 -15.21 -11.69 -23.10
C SER A 23 -13.94 -10.82 -23.06
N PRO A 24 -13.96 -9.70 -22.31
CA PRO A 24 -12.81 -8.80 -22.26
C PRO A 24 -11.64 -9.44 -21.51
N ARG A 25 -10.43 -9.28 -22.06
CA ARG A 25 -9.22 -9.95 -21.57
C ARG A 25 -7.99 -9.05 -21.59
N ILE A 26 -7.13 -9.22 -20.59
CA ILE A 26 -5.82 -8.57 -20.46
C ILE A 26 -4.79 -9.67 -20.24
N PHE A 27 -3.64 -9.57 -20.92
CA PHE A 27 -2.51 -10.47 -20.69
C PHE A 27 -1.43 -9.75 -19.89
N CYS A 28 -0.78 -10.47 -18.99
CA CYS A 28 0.38 -10.03 -18.22
C CYS A 28 1.48 -11.09 -18.37
N ASP A 29 2.50 -10.79 -19.17
CA ASP A 29 3.54 -11.75 -19.47
C ASP A 29 4.79 -11.43 -18.67
N TYR A 30 5.20 -12.38 -17.83
CA TYR A 30 6.39 -12.33 -17.00
C TYR A 30 7.49 -13.18 -17.65
N ASP A 31 8.73 -12.69 -17.58
CA ASP A 31 9.91 -13.36 -18.17
C ASP A 31 9.80 -13.69 -19.67
N ASN A 32 9.03 -12.89 -20.40
CA ASN A 32 8.91 -12.98 -21.86
C ASN A 32 9.05 -11.59 -22.50
N SER A 33 10.29 -11.12 -22.64
CA SER A 33 10.60 -9.79 -23.19
C SER A 33 10.16 -9.59 -24.64
N SER A 34 9.99 -10.67 -25.40
CA SER A 34 9.48 -10.61 -26.78
C SER A 34 7.96 -10.42 -26.88
N SER A 35 7.23 -10.57 -25.77
CA SER A 35 5.77 -10.45 -25.80
C SER A 35 5.29 -9.01 -25.92
N PRO A 36 4.27 -8.72 -26.75
CA PRO A 36 3.60 -7.42 -26.75
C PRO A 36 2.83 -7.13 -25.44
N TYR A 37 2.65 -8.12 -24.57
CA TYR A 37 2.00 -8.02 -23.26
C TYR A 37 2.99 -8.13 -22.10
N SER A 38 4.29 -8.00 -22.40
CA SER A 38 5.36 -8.09 -21.42
C SER A 38 5.17 -7.05 -20.31
N VAL A 39 5.23 -7.51 -19.06
CA VAL A 39 5.45 -6.66 -17.90
C VAL A 39 6.96 -6.44 -17.79
N PRO A 40 7.46 -5.21 -18.01
CA PRO A 40 8.88 -4.98 -18.21
C PRO A 40 9.72 -5.16 -16.93
N GLN A 41 9.09 -5.24 -15.75
CA GLN A 41 9.78 -5.37 -14.48
C GLN A 41 9.97 -6.83 -14.08
N HIS A 42 11.20 -7.17 -13.69
CA HIS A 42 11.62 -8.52 -13.30
C HIS A 42 11.81 -8.63 -11.79
N VAL A 43 10.74 -8.36 -11.01
CA VAL A 43 10.82 -8.25 -9.54
C VAL A 43 11.47 -9.46 -8.87
N VAL A 44 11.15 -10.67 -9.33
CA VAL A 44 11.77 -11.92 -8.84
C VAL A 44 13.29 -11.85 -9.04
N ARG A 45 13.75 -11.59 -10.26
CA ARG A 45 15.19 -11.48 -10.58
C ARG A 45 15.85 -10.32 -9.85
N ASP A 46 15.17 -9.20 -9.65
CA ASP A 46 15.72 -8.03 -8.96
C ASP A 46 16.00 -8.34 -7.48
N ILE A 47 15.09 -9.07 -6.82
CA ILE A 47 15.28 -9.56 -5.45
C ILE A 47 16.40 -10.60 -5.40
N GLU A 48 16.34 -11.61 -6.27
CA GLU A 48 17.32 -12.71 -6.32
C GLU A 48 18.73 -12.20 -6.64
N LYS A 49 18.89 -11.22 -7.54
CA LYS A 49 20.18 -10.60 -7.85
C LYS A 49 20.72 -9.74 -6.72
N LEU A 50 19.88 -9.01 -6.00
CA LEU A 50 20.40 -8.18 -4.91
C LEU A 50 20.82 -9.05 -3.73
N THR A 51 20.02 -10.07 -3.43
CA THR A 51 20.26 -10.98 -2.31
C THR A 51 21.28 -12.05 -2.65
N GLN A 52 21.47 -12.39 -3.93
CA GLN A 52 22.26 -13.55 -4.37
C GLN A 52 21.66 -14.90 -3.92
N VAL A 53 20.37 -14.91 -3.57
CA VAL A 53 19.63 -16.08 -3.06
C VAL A 53 18.40 -16.34 -3.89
N GLN A 54 18.16 -17.60 -4.23
CA GLN A 54 16.96 -18.03 -4.94
C GLN A 54 15.72 -17.90 -4.05
N LEU A 55 14.66 -17.27 -4.58
CA LEU A 55 13.38 -17.18 -3.88
C LEU A 55 12.67 -18.54 -3.84
N PRO A 56 11.97 -18.88 -2.74
CA PRO A 56 11.05 -20.01 -2.72
C PRO A 56 9.99 -19.89 -3.82
N GLU A 57 9.54 -21.02 -4.38
CA GLU A 57 8.57 -21.01 -5.48
C GLU A 57 7.24 -20.34 -5.09
N ASP A 58 6.79 -20.52 -3.83
CA ASP A 58 5.60 -19.84 -3.30
C ASP A 58 5.78 -18.31 -3.25
N ALA A 59 6.99 -17.81 -2.98
CA ALA A 59 7.31 -16.38 -3.00
C ALA A 59 7.28 -15.82 -4.42
N LYS A 60 7.82 -16.56 -5.39
CA LYS A 60 7.73 -16.21 -6.82
C LYS A 60 6.28 -16.13 -7.28
N ASP A 61 5.46 -17.11 -6.90
CA ASP A 61 4.04 -17.14 -7.22
C ASP A 61 3.29 -15.96 -6.58
N LEU A 62 3.59 -15.64 -5.32
CA LEU A 62 2.98 -14.50 -4.60
C LEU A 62 3.28 -13.17 -5.29
N LEU A 63 4.52 -12.97 -5.74
CA LEU A 63 4.92 -11.79 -6.50
C LEU A 63 4.18 -11.70 -7.84
N HIS A 64 4.15 -12.78 -8.64
CA HIS A 64 3.42 -12.79 -9.91
C HIS A 64 1.93 -12.54 -9.72
N PHE A 65 1.30 -13.17 -8.73
CA PHE A 65 -0.10 -12.94 -8.38
C PHE A 65 -0.36 -11.47 -8.03
N ALA A 66 0.42 -10.90 -7.12
CA ALA A 66 0.21 -9.52 -6.69
C ALA A 66 0.46 -8.49 -7.81
N MET A 67 1.47 -8.73 -8.66
CA MET A 67 1.71 -7.93 -9.87
C MET A 67 0.54 -8.05 -10.88
N THR A 68 -0.06 -9.24 -11.01
CA THR A 68 -1.19 -9.46 -11.92
C THR A 68 -2.45 -8.75 -11.42
N VAL A 69 -2.75 -8.87 -10.11
CA VAL A 69 -3.85 -8.15 -9.46
C VAL A 69 -3.67 -6.64 -9.61
N TYR A 70 -2.46 -6.13 -9.35
CA TYR A 70 -2.15 -4.71 -9.55
C TYR A 70 -2.32 -4.27 -11.00
N SER A 71 -1.90 -5.11 -11.95
CA SER A 71 -2.07 -4.84 -13.38
C SER A 71 -3.55 -4.78 -13.77
N ALA A 72 -4.37 -5.72 -13.30
CA ALA A 72 -5.81 -5.71 -13.51
C ALA A 72 -6.46 -4.44 -12.95
N ASP A 73 -6.11 -4.06 -11.71
CA ASP A 73 -6.59 -2.87 -11.05
C ASP A 73 -6.26 -1.59 -11.84
N ARG A 74 -5.06 -1.50 -12.42
CA ARG A 74 -4.64 -0.36 -13.24
C ARG A 74 -5.24 -0.35 -14.65
N CYS A 75 -5.41 -1.51 -15.28
CA CYS A 75 -5.81 -1.59 -16.69
C CYS A 75 -7.34 -1.58 -16.90
N ILE A 76 -8.11 -2.01 -15.91
CA ILE A 76 -9.57 -2.08 -16.00
C ILE A 76 -10.16 -0.82 -15.38
N ASN A 77 -10.37 0.23 -16.18
CA ASN A 77 -10.86 1.51 -15.66
C ASN A 77 -12.27 1.40 -15.03
N ARG A 78 -12.41 1.78 -13.76
CA ARG A 78 -13.69 1.74 -13.03
C ARG A 78 -14.75 2.66 -13.63
N ASP A 79 -14.40 3.84 -14.10
CA ASP A 79 -15.37 4.81 -14.63
C ASP A 79 -15.96 4.33 -15.97
N MET A 80 -15.24 3.45 -16.67
CA MET A 80 -15.65 2.90 -17.95
C MET A 80 -16.35 1.54 -17.83
N TYR A 81 -15.95 0.71 -16.87
CA TYR A 81 -16.26 -0.73 -16.88
C TYR A 81 -16.90 -1.27 -15.60
N SER A 82 -17.21 -0.43 -14.61
CA SER A 82 -17.97 -0.87 -13.44
C SER A 82 -19.46 -0.61 -13.62
N ASP A 83 -20.29 -1.53 -13.12
CA ASP A 83 -21.72 -1.31 -13.04
C ASP A 83 -21.99 -0.18 -12.03
N ASN A 84 -22.69 0.87 -12.48
CA ASN A 84 -23.03 2.05 -11.67
C ASN A 84 -21.82 2.77 -11.01
N CYS A 85 -20.64 2.73 -11.64
CA CYS A 85 -19.41 3.39 -11.14
C CYS A 85 -18.87 2.82 -9.81
N TRP A 86 -19.22 1.58 -9.42
CA TRP A 86 -18.89 1.06 -8.07
C TRP A 86 -17.83 -0.05 -8.04
N GLY A 87 -18.17 -1.26 -8.46
CA GLY A 87 -17.29 -2.43 -8.39
C GLY A 87 -17.15 -3.09 -9.76
N ARG A 88 -15.91 -3.44 -10.13
CA ARG A 88 -15.62 -4.26 -11.32
C ARG A 88 -15.76 -5.74 -10.96
N GLU A 89 -16.02 -6.57 -11.95
CA GLU A 89 -15.93 -8.03 -11.82
C GLU A 89 -14.64 -8.47 -12.52
N ILE A 90 -13.69 -9.05 -11.78
CA ILE A 90 -12.36 -9.36 -12.27
C ILE A 90 -11.99 -10.79 -11.91
N ARG A 91 -11.69 -11.61 -12.93
CA ARG A 91 -11.11 -12.93 -12.78
C ARG A 91 -9.61 -12.89 -13.09
N ILE A 92 -8.80 -13.37 -12.17
CA ILE A 92 -7.35 -13.54 -12.37
C ILE A 92 -7.04 -15.01 -12.65
N CYS A 93 -6.39 -15.28 -13.76
CA CYS A 93 -5.88 -16.60 -14.12
C CYS A 93 -4.35 -16.57 -14.00
N VAL A 94 -3.75 -17.28 -13.04
CA VAL A 94 -2.31 -17.22 -12.76
C VAL A 94 -1.69 -18.62 -12.62
N PRO A 95 -0.53 -18.89 -13.23
CA PRO A 95 0.22 -20.12 -13.01
C PRO A 95 0.96 -20.08 -11.66
N VAL A 96 0.85 -21.16 -10.90
CA VAL A 96 1.48 -21.34 -9.59
C VAL A 96 2.12 -22.73 -9.46
N ALA A 97 3.14 -22.85 -8.63
CA ALA A 97 3.84 -24.08 -8.33
C ALA A 97 2.91 -25.11 -7.67
N ASP A 98 2.06 -24.72 -6.72
CA ASP A 98 1.08 -25.62 -6.09
C ASP A 98 -0.35 -25.07 -6.19
N PRO A 99 -1.13 -25.46 -7.22
CA PRO A 99 -2.52 -25.05 -7.35
C PRO A 99 -3.40 -25.48 -6.17
N GLY A 100 -3.10 -26.59 -5.49
CA GLY A 100 -3.88 -27.06 -4.34
C GLY A 100 -3.79 -26.07 -3.18
N LYS A 101 -2.57 -25.64 -2.85
CA LYS A 101 -2.30 -24.62 -1.82
C LYS A 101 -3.01 -23.30 -2.12
N TRP A 102 -2.91 -22.82 -3.35
CA TRP A 102 -3.55 -21.57 -3.78
C TRP A 102 -5.08 -21.65 -3.82
N ASN A 103 -5.64 -22.79 -4.25
CA ASN A 103 -7.09 -23.01 -4.22
C ASN A 103 -7.64 -23.04 -2.77
N ALA A 104 -6.86 -23.53 -1.81
CA ALA A 104 -7.24 -23.47 -0.39
C ALA A 104 -7.27 -22.02 0.14
N ALA A 105 -6.32 -21.17 -0.30
CA ALA A 105 -6.27 -19.75 0.06
C ALA A 105 -7.29 -18.87 -0.70
N ALA A 106 -7.82 -19.34 -1.83
CA ALA A 106 -8.65 -18.56 -2.75
C ALA A 106 -9.86 -17.87 -2.08
N PRO A 107 -10.68 -18.53 -1.23
CA PRO A 107 -11.83 -17.88 -0.61
C PRO A 107 -11.47 -16.72 0.31
N ILE A 108 -10.31 -16.79 0.98
CA ILE A 108 -9.83 -15.74 1.89
C ILE A 108 -9.23 -14.59 1.09
N LEU A 109 -8.45 -14.92 0.05
CA LEU A 109 -7.94 -13.95 -0.92
C LEU A 109 -9.08 -13.14 -1.56
N GLN A 110 -10.21 -13.78 -1.89
CA GLN A 110 -11.36 -13.11 -2.47
C GLN A 110 -11.93 -12.08 -1.49
N ARG A 111 -12.19 -12.48 -0.24
CA ARG A 111 -12.65 -11.56 0.80
C ARG A 111 -11.69 -10.40 1.03
N ALA A 112 -10.38 -10.68 1.04
CA ALA A 112 -9.35 -9.68 1.26
C ALA A 112 -9.35 -8.61 0.15
N LEU A 113 -9.38 -9.05 -1.11
CA LEU A 113 -9.35 -8.14 -2.26
C LEU A 113 -10.68 -7.43 -2.51
N ASP A 114 -11.82 -8.10 -2.28
CA ASP A 114 -13.13 -7.46 -2.29
C ASP A 114 -13.19 -6.32 -1.28
N PHE A 115 -12.69 -6.55 -0.07
CA PHE A 115 -12.63 -5.54 0.98
C PHE A 115 -11.66 -4.40 0.66
N LEU A 116 -10.49 -4.72 0.11
CA LEU A 116 -9.44 -3.74 -0.18
C LEU A 116 -9.82 -2.77 -1.31
N SER A 117 -10.39 -3.29 -2.41
CA SER A 117 -10.62 -2.49 -3.63
C SER A 117 -12.09 -2.10 -3.84
N GLY A 118 -13.03 -2.84 -3.24
CA GLY A 118 -14.47 -2.74 -3.51
C GLY A 118 -14.90 -3.36 -4.85
N ASP A 119 -14.03 -4.14 -5.49
CA ASP A 119 -14.36 -4.94 -6.68
C ASP A 119 -14.77 -6.36 -6.27
N ARG A 120 -15.16 -7.19 -7.25
CA ARG A 120 -15.47 -8.61 -7.07
C ARG A 120 -14.39 -9.43 -7.76
N TRP A 121 -13.69 -10.26 -6.98
CA TRP A 121 -12.54 -11.02 -7.47
C TRP A 121 -12.84 -12.51 -7.58
N GLU A 122 -12.38 -13.11 -8.68
CA GLU A 122 -12.37 -14.56 -8.90
C GLU A 122 -10.96 -15.03 -9.27
N PHE A 123 -10.59 -16.24 -8.87
CA PHE A 123 -9.26 -16.78 -9.10
C PHE A 123 -9.32 -18.14 -9.78
N GLU A 124 -8.44 -18.32 -10.76
CA GLU A 124 -8.18 -19.58 -11.45
C GLU A 124 -6.68 -19.85 -11.40
N PHE A 125 -6.31 -20.87 -10.62
CA PHE A 125 -4.91 -21.27 -10.45
C PHE A 125 -4.60 -22.49 -11.30
N ARG A 126 -3.57 -22.37 -12.14
CA ARG A 126 -3.07 -23.48 -12.96
C ARG A 126 -1.65 -23.84 -12.55
N LYS A 127 -1.20 -25.06 -12.86
CA LYS A 127 0.18 -25.47 -12.59
C LYS A 127 1.15 -24.63 -13.45
N ARG A 128 2.21 -24.12 -12.81
CA ARG A 128 3.33 -23.46 -13.48
C ARG A 128 4.34 -24.50 -13.93
N GLU A 129 4.60 -24.56 -15.24
CA GLU A 129 5.59 -25.45 -15.85
C GLU A 129 6.99 -24.83 -15.91
N TYR A 130 7.05 -23.49 -15.97
CA TYR A 130 8.30 -22.76 -16.06
C TYR A 130 8.85 -22.42 -14.67
N SER A 131 10.11 -22.75 -14.42
CA SER A 131 10.87 -22.27 -13.27
C SER A 131 12.08 -21.48 -13.75
N LEU A 132 12.29 -20.31 -13.14
CA LEU A 132 13.55 -19.56 -13.28
C LEU A 132 14.66 -20.37 -12.63
N GLN A 133 15.55 -20.94 -13.46
CA GLN A 133 16.79 -21.56 -13.01
C GLN A 133 17.92 -20.55 -13.21
N GLU A 134 18.28 -19.83 -12.15
CA GLU A 134 19.54 -19.09 -12.07
C GLU A 134 20.53 -19.89 -11.20
N GLU A 135 21.82 -19.88 -11.51
CA GLU A 135 22.88 -20.45 -10.65
C GLU A 135 23.11 -19.52 -9.45
N LEU A 136 22.11 -19.44 -8.57
CA LEU A 136 22.16 -18.66 -7.35
C LEU A 136 22.31 -19.57 -6.14
N SER A 137 22.80 -18.97 -5.06
CA SER A 137 22.88 -19.69 -3.80
C SER A 137 21.48 -20.01 -3.30
N SER A 138 21.33 -21.18 -2.68
CA SER A 138 20.22 -21.45 -1.77
C SER A 138 20.62 -21.16 -0.32
N GLU A 139 21.80 -20.57 -0.09
CA GLU A 139 22.28 -20.18 1.23
C GLU A 139 21.48 -18.99 1.75
N GLU A 140 21.27 -19.00 3.05
CA GLU A 140 20.28 -18.18 3.74
C GLU A 140 20.82 -16.78 4.02
N ILE A 141 19.93 -15.78 4.07
CA ILE A 141 20.27 -14.42 4.51
C ILE A 141 19.44 -14.07 5.72
N ASP A 142 20.07 -13.36 6.66
CA ASP A 142 19.39 -12.74 7.79
C ASP A 142 18.37 -11.70 7.29
N CYS A 143 17.15 -12.17 7.12
CA CYS A 143 15.94 -11.42 6.76
C CYS A 143 14.86 -11.60 7.84
N SER A 144 15.28 -11.84 9.10
CA SER A 144 14.35 -12.09 10.21
C SER A 144 13.40 -10.92 10.47
N ASP A 145 13.84 -9.71 10.14
CA ASP A 145 13.02 -8.51 10.14
C ASP A 145 12.99 -7.89 8.74
N VAL A 146 11.79 -7.58 8.25
CA VAL A 146 11.54 -6.86 7.00
C VAL A 146 10.65 -5.66 7.32
N CYS A 147 10.95 -4.48 6.79
CA CYS A 147 10.16 -3.29 7.03
C CYS A 147 9.75 -2.62 5.71
N LEU A 148 8.45 -2.35 5.55
CA LEU A 148 7.95 -1.61 4.41
C LEU A 148 8.39 -0.14 4.50
N LEU A 149 9.08 0.34 3.46
CA LEU A 149 9.60 1.71 3.34
C LEU A 149 8.98 2.42 2.14
N SER A 150 7.82 3.05 2.36
CA SER A 150 7.05 3.71 1.31
C SER A 150 7.66 5.05 0.84
N GLY A 151 8.57 5.64 1.63
CA GLY A 151 9.03 7.03 1.46
C GLY A 151 8.09 8.06 2.12
N GLY A 152 7.09 7.59 2.87
CA GLY A 152 6.21 8.40 3.70
C GLY A 152 6.73 8.58 5.12
N LEU A 153 6.08 9.46 5.88
CA LEU A 153 6.50 9.82 7.23
C LEU A 153 6.38 8.65 8.22
N ASP A 154 5.37 7.80 8.05
CA ASP A 154 5.08 6.70 8.97
C ASP A 154 6.11 5.59 8.83
N SER A 155 6.39 5.20 7.58
CA SER A 155 7.42 4.20 7.31
C SER A 155 8.82 4.67 7.72
N LEU A 156 9.09 5.98 7.61
CA LEU A 156 10.31 6.58 8.16
C LEU A 156 10.36 6.48 9.69
N ALA A 157 9.31 6.89 10.41
CA ALA A 157 9.28 6.82 11.88
C ALA A 157 9.42 5.38 12.37
N GLY A 158 8.78 4.43 11.69
CA GLY A 158 8.93 3.00 11.95
C GLY A 158 10.37 2.52 11.73
N ALA A 159 10.99 2.91 10.61
CA ALA A 159 12.38 2.59 10.33
C ALA A 159 13.34 3.13 11.40
N ILE A 160 13.17 4.38 11.83
CA ILE A 160 13.97 4.99 12.90
C ILE A 160 13.83 4.17 14.19
N ASN A 161 12.60 3.86 14.62
CA ASN A 161 12.35 3.12 15.85
C ASN A 161 13.01 1.73 15.83
N LEU A 162 12.83 0.97 14.75
CA LEU A 162 13.44 -0.36 14.61
C LEU A 162 14.96 -0.29 14.68
N LEU A 163 15.58 0.67 14.00
CA LEU A 163 17.04 0.84 14.03
C LEU A 163 17.54 1.27 15.43
N LYS A 164 16.77 2.09 16.16
CA LYS A 164 17.09 2.48 17.56
C LYS A 164 16.93 1.33 18.55
N GLU A 165 16.04 0.39 18.27
CA GLU A 165 15.92 -0.88 19.01
C GLU A 165 17.08 -1.84 18.74
N GLY A 166 18.01 -1.50 17.84
CA GLY A 166 19.14 -2.33 17.45
C GLY A 166 18.80 -3.40 16.41
N ARG A 167 17.61 -3.34 15.80
CA ARG A 167 17.24 -4.21 14.67
C ARG A 167 17.91 -3.71 13.39
N THR A 168 18.09 -4.60 12.42
CA THR A 168 18.63 -4.26 11.10
C THR A 168 17.75 -4.84 9.98
N PRO A 169 16.50 -4.37 9.84
CA PRO A 169 15.56 -4.97 8.91
C PRO A 169 16.00 -4.78 7.45
N MET A 170 15.55 -5.68 6.59
CA MET A 170 15.52 -5.43 5.15
C MET A 170 14.39 -4.45 4.85
N PHE A 171 14.73 -3.26 4.36
CA PHE A 171 13.77 -2.27 3.92
C PHE A 171 13.35 -2.54 2.48
N VAL A 172 12.04 -2.53 2.23
CA VAL A 172 11.51 -2.71 0.87
C VAL A 172 10.52 -1.60 0.52
N GLY A 173 10.72 -1.00 -0.65
CA GLY A 173 9.92 0.09 -1.21
C GLY A 173 9.35 -0.29 -2.57
N HIS A 174 8.09 0.04 -2.83
CA HIS A 174 7.50 -0.02 -4.18
C HIS A 174 7.31 1.39 -4.73
N TYR A 175 7.76 1.61 -5.97
CA TYR A 175 7.44 2.82 -6.73
C TYR A 175 6.90 2.50 -8.12
N GLY A 176 5.89 3.26 -8.55
CA GLY A 176 5.35 3.21 -9.91
C GLY A 176 6.01 4.24 -10.84
N GLY A 177 5.27 4.70 -11.85
CA GLY A 177 5.70 5.82 -12.69
C GLY A 177 5.68 7.17 -11.96
N GLY A 178 6.39 8.17 -12.49
CA GLY A 178 6.36 9.56 -12.00
C GLY A 178 7.53 9.98 -11.11
N GLY A 179 8.30 9.03 -10.56
CA GLY A 179 9.59 9.29 -9.93
C GLY A 179 9.56 9.95 -8.54
N VAL A 180 8.47 10.61 -8.12
CA VAL A 180 8.41 11.28 -6.80
C VAL A 180 8.61 10.28 -5.66
N THR A 181 7.90 9.15 -5.70
CA THR A 181 8.04 8.09 -4.68
C THR A 181 9.46 7.51 -4.66
N SER A 182 10.05 7.29 -5.84
CA SER A 182 11.42 6.75 -5.94
C SER A 182 12.45 7.71 -5.34
N THR A 183 12.30 9.02 -5.57
CA THR A 183 13.16 10.05 -5.01
C THR A 183 13.02 10.11 -3.49
N ALA A 184 11.79 10.16 -2.96
CA ALA A 184 11.55 10.18 -1.51
C ALA A 184 12.14 8.94 -0.82
N GLN A 185 11.96 7.75 -1.41
CA GLN A 185 12.59 6.52 -0.92
C GLN A 185 14.13 6.59 -0.97
N ALA A 186 14.71 7.19 -2.01
CA ALA A 186 16.16 7.38 -2.12
C ALA A 186 16.71 8.28 -1.01
N GLU A 187 16.05 9.41 -0.78
CA GLU A 187 16.47 10.41 0.20
C GLU A 187 16.36 9.85 1.61
N VAL A 188 15.24 9.20 1.95
CA VAL A 188 15.07 8.53 3.25
C VAL A 188 16.12 7.45 3.46
N ALA A 189 16.34 6.56 2.47
CA ALA A 189 17.36 5.50 2.58
C ALA A 189 18.76 6.08 2.79
N SER A 190 19.13 7.12 2.04
CA SER A 190 20.42 7.80 2.17
C SER A 190 20.61 8.42 3.56
N ILE A 191 19.57 9.05 4.11
CA ILE A 191 19.68 9.65 5.45
C ILE A 191 19.77 8.58 6.52
N LEU A 192 18.96 7.52 6.45
CA LEU A 192 19.05 6.39 7.39
C LEU A 192 20.43 5.74 7.32
N GLN A 193 20.98 5.52 6.13
CA GLN A 193 22.34 5.02 5.95
C GLN A 193 23.38 5.91 6.64
N ASN A 194 23.35 7.21 6.35
CA ASN A 194 24.37 8.15 6.82
C ASN A 194 24.28 8.46 8.32
N GLN A 195 23.06 8.54 8.87
CA GLN A 195 22.84 8.93 10.26
C GLN A 195 22.74 7.73 11.22
N MET A 196 22.36 6.55 10.72
CA MET A 196 22.10 5.37 11.55
C MET A 196 22.97 4.16 11.21
N GLY A 197 23.91 4.28 10.28
CA GLY A 197 24.95 3.27 10.04
C GLY A 197 24.43 1.96 9.42
N ILE A 198 23.26 1.98 8.80
CA ILE A 198 22.66 0.82 8.12
C ILE A 198 23.23 0.69 6.70
N SER A 199 23.54 -0.53 6.25
CA SER A 199 24.10 -0.78 4.91
C SER A 199 23.07 -0.47 3.82
N ASP A 200 23.56 0.10 2.70
CA ASP A 200 22.82 0.28 1.46
C ASP A 200 22.18 -1.01 0.92
N LYS A 201 22.84 -2.17 1.14
CA LYS A 201 22.34 -3.49 0.76
C LYS A 201 21.05 -3.89 1.48
N ARG A 202 20.70 -3.21 2.58
CA ARG A 202 19.45 -3.43 3.31
C ARG A 202 18.26 -2.70 2.68
N PHE A 203 18.44 -1.93 1.60
CA PHE A 203 17.35 -1.19 0.94
C PHE A 203 17.04 -1.71 -0.46
N LEU A 204 15.85 -2.31 -0.61
CA LEU A 204 15.28 -2.65 -1.91
C LEU A 204 14.26 -1.59 -2.32
N ARG A 205 14.39 -1.08 -3.54
CA ARG A 205 13.37 -0.23 -4.17
C ARG A 205 12.99 -0.88 -5.48
N LEU A 206 11.78 -1.42 -5.54
CA LEU A 206 11.29 -2.22 -6.66
C LEU A 206 10.33 -1.38 -7.49
N ASN A 207 10.61 -1.28 -8.79
CA ASN A 207 9.68 -0.69 -9.72
C ASN A 207 8.64 -1.73 -10.12
N VAL A 208 7.36 -1.37 -10.06
CA VAL A 208 6.31 -2.16 -10.71
C VAL A 208 5.31 -1.21 -11.33
N THR A 209 5.10 -1.38 -12.63
CA THR A 209 4.05 -0.66 -13.35
C THR A 209 3.14 -1.67 -14.03
N GLN A 210 1.97 -1.19 -14.42
CA GLN A 210 1.05 -1.95 -15.24
C GLN A 210 1.63 -2.22 -16.65
N PRO A 211 1.16 -3.25 -17.36
CA PRO A 211 1.51 -3.51 -18.76
C PRO A 211 1.19 -2.32 -19.65
N SER A 212 2.03 -2.06 -20.64
CA SER A 212 1.82 -0.98 -21.61
C SER A 212 0.84 -1.39 -22.72
N ILE A 213 -0.46 -1.21 -22.48
CA ILE A 213 -1.52 -1.55 -23.43
C ILE A 213 -1.89 -0.30 -24.26
N ARG A 214 -1.75 -0.39 -25.58
CA ARG A 214 -2.07 0.73 -26.50
C ARG A 214 -3.55 1.12 -26.37
N GLY A 215 -3.80 2.40 -26.13
CA GLY A 215 -5.17 2.94 -26.00
C GLY A 215 -5.85 2.64 -24.65
N CYS A 216 -5.16 2.02 -23.70
CA CYS A 216 -5.69 1.79 -22.36
C CYS A 216 -5.73 3.11 -21.57
N ASN A 217 -6.91 3.43 -21.02
CA ASN A 217 -7.08 4.53 -20.08
C ASN A 217 -6.87 4.02 -18.66
N TYR A 218 -5.65 4.12 -18.14
CA TYR A 218 -5.31 3.54 -16.84
C TYR A 218 -6.10 4.15 -15.69
N GLU A 219 -6.57 3.28 -14.82
CA GLU A 219 -7.13 3.58 -13.51
C GLU A 219 -6.05 4.25 -12.62
N GLN A 220 -6.44 5.25 -11.84
CA GLN A 220 -5.51 6.10 -11.07
C GLN A 220 -5.56 5.90 -9.54
N SER A 221 -6.55 5.20 -8.98
CA SER A 221 -6.69 5.02 -7.53
C SER A 221 -5.83 3.90 -6.95
N MET A 222 -5.34 2.96 -7.78
CA MET A 222 -4.32 1.96 -7.40
C MET A 222 -4.66 1.19 -6.10
N ARG A 223 -5.91 0.78 -5.92
CA ARG A 223 -6.44 0.28 -4.65
C ARG A 223 -5.80 -1.01 -4.17
N THR A 224 -5.25 -1.80 -5.09
CA THR A 224 -4.58 -3.07 -4.80
C THR A 224 -3.08 -2.92 -4.54
N ARG A 225 -2.53 -1.69 -4.60
CA ARG A 225 -1.08 -1.44 -4.45
C ARG A 225 -0.51 -1.94 -3.13
N SER A 226 -1.30 -1.94 -2.04
CA SER A 226 -0.84 -2.46 -0.74
C SER A 226 -0.58 -3.96 -0.78
N LEU A 227 -1.38 -4.75 -1.51
CA LEU A 227 -1.13 -6.19 -1.68
C LEU A 227 0.22 -6.44 -2.32
N LEU A 228 0.55 -5.68 -3.38
CA LEU A 228 1.86 -5.76 -4.01
C LEU A 228 3.00 -5.45 -3.03
N PHE A 229 2.80 -4.47 -2.16
CA PHE A 229 3.82 -4.08 -1.20
C PHE A 229 4.03 -5.14 -0.11
N LEU A 230 2.93 -5.74 0.38
CA LEU A 230 2.96 -6.87 1.30
C LEU A 230 3.61 -8.10 0.67
N ALA A 231 3.31 -8.40 -0.60
CA ALA A 231 3.91 -9.51 -1.34
C ALA A 231 5.44 -9.38 -1.45
N MET A 232 5.95 -8.16 -1.71
CA MET A 232 7.39 -7.88 -1.72
C MET A 232 8.03 -8.09 -0.34
N GLY A 233 7.37 -7.62 0.72
CA GLY A 233 7.83 -7.85 2.09
C GLY A 233 7.86 -9.33 2.47
N CYS A 234 6.81 -10.08 2.12
CA CYS A 234 6.73 -11.52 2.37
C CYS A 234 7.78 -12.29 1.57
N ALA A 235 8.02 -11.91 0.31
CA ALA A 235 9.06 -12.54 -0.51
C ALA A 235 10.45 -12.39 0.12
N LEU A 236 10.79 -11.20 0.63
CA LEU A 236 12.05 -11.00 1.36
C LEU A 236 12.09 -11.78 2.68
N GLY A 237 11.00 -11.75 3.46
CA GLY A 237 10.92 -12.47 4.73
C GLY A 237 11.05 -13.98 4.55
N SER A 238 10.65 -14.52 3.39
CA SER A 238 10.77 -15.94 3.04
C SER A 238 12.20 -16.41 2.73
N LEU A 239 13.16 -15.49 2.59
CA LEU A 239 14.58 -15.82 2.42
C LEU A 239 15.27 -16.17 3.75
N ASN A 240 14.61 -15.89 4.88
CA ASN A 240 15.07 -16.26 6.20
C ASN A 240 14.73 -17.73 6.48
N SER A 241 15.64 -18.45 7.15
CA SER A 241 15.49 -19.87 7.48
C SER A 241 14.47 -20.16 8.58
N GLY A 242 14.15 -19.16 9.40
CA GLY A 242 13.16 -19.25 10.47
C GLY A 242 12.03 -18.25 10.30
N SER A 243 11.25 -18.07 11.36
CA SER A 243 10.17 -17.09 11.38
C SER A 243 10.70 -15.68 11.12
N SER A 244 10.00 -14.94 10.26
CA SER A 244 10.31 -13.52 9.99
C SER A 244 9.19 -12.61 10.46
N THR A 245 9.52 -11.35 10.71
CA THR A 245 8.56 -10.30 11.04
C THR A 245 8.51 -9.27 9.91
N LEU A 246 7.31 -9.03 9.36
CA LEU A 246 7.06 -7.97 8.40
C LEU A 246 6.42 -6.76 9.09
N PHE A 247 7.22 -5.72 9.31
CA PHE A 247 6.78 -4.45 9.87
C PHE A 247 6.10 -3.58 8.81
N ILE A 248 4.90 -3.11 9.15
CA ILE A 248 4.04 -2.26 8.32
C ILE A 248 3.70 -0.98 9.12
N PRO A 249 4.59 0.02 9.12
CA PRO A 249 4.35 1.23 9.89
C PRO A 249 3.32 2.14 9.20
N GLU A 250 2.12 2.19 9.74
CA GLU A 250 1.04 3.10 9.34
C GLU A 250 0.19 3.45 10.58
N ASN A 251 -0.15 4.73 10.74
CA ASN A 251 -0.94 5.20 11.87
C ASN A 251 -2.41 4.70 11.82
N GLY A 252 -2.99 4.48 13.01
CA GLY A 252 -4.32 3.89 13.16
C GLY A 252 -5.46 4.68 12.52
N LEU A 253 -5.37 6.01 12.48
CA LEU A 253 -6.42 6.86 11.89
C LEU A 253 -6.53 6.61 10.37
N ILE A 254 -5.40 6.59 9.67
CA ILE A 254 -5.36 6.30 8.23
C ILE A 254 -5.65 4.82 7.95
N SER A 255 -5.23 3.90 8.83
CA SER A 255 -5.58 2.47 8.72
C SER A 255 -7.08 2.20 8.73
N LEU A 256 -7.82 2.86 9.62
CA LEU A 256 -9.29 2.73 9.70
C LEU A 256 -9.98 3.35 8.48
N ASN A 257 -9.49 4.50 8.03
CA ASN A 257 -10.01 5.26 6.89
C ASN A 257 -11.54 5.47 6.95
N VAL A 258 -12.02 5.97 8.10
CA VAL A 258 -13.45 6.22 8.37
C VAL A 258 -14.04 7.14 7.29
N PRO A 259 -15.21 6.80 6.69
CA PRO A 259 -15.83 7.60 5.64
C PRO A 259 -16.02 9.07 6.02
N LEU A 260 -15.48 9.95 5.17
CA LEU A 260 -15.57 11.41 5.36
C LEU A 260 -16.97 11.96 5.09
N THR A 261 -17.81 11.25 4.35
CA THR A 261 -19.23 11.55 4.14
C THR A 261 -20.03 10.25 4.11
N GLU A 262 -21.33 10.32 4.39
CA GLU A 262 -22.22 9.14 4.37
C GLU A 262 -22.26 8.47 2.99
N THR A 263 -22.16 9.26 1.92
CA THR A 263 -22.06 8.80 0.53
C THR A 263 -20.71 8.18 0.15
N ARG A 264 -19.71 8.25 1.05
CA ARG A 264 -18.39 7.60 0.90
C ARG A 264 -18.30 6.25 1.62
N THR A 265 -19.44 5.67 2.03
CA THR A 265 -19.53 4.30 2.53
C THR A 265 -19.29 3.31 1.38
N GLY A 266 -18.03 2.95 1.14
CA GLY A 266 -17.68 1.97 0.10
C GLY A 266 -16.33 2.26 -0.55
N SER A 267 -16.25 1.96 -1.85
CA SER A 267 -15.02 1.78 -2.60
C SER A 267 -14.09 3.03 -2.62
N LEU A 268 -14.58 4.23 -2.32
CA LEU A 268 -13.83 5.51 -2.43
C LEU A 268 -12.65 5.71 -1.44
N SER A 269 -12.38 4.76 -0.54
CA SER A 269 -11.34 4.87 0.49
C SER A 269 -10.53 3.57 0.58
N THR A 270 -9.23 3.61 0.26
CA THR A 270 -8.36 2.42 0.31
C THR A 270 -8.04 2.03 1.76
N ARG A 271 -8.37 0.79 2.15
CA ARG A 271 -8.22 0.27 3.51
C ARG A 271 -6.94 -0.58 3.65
N THR A 272 -5.82 0.01 3.27
CA THR A 272 -4.55 -0.68 2.98
C THR A 272 -3.94 -1.42 4.18
N THR A 273 -4.19 -0.95 5.40
CA THR A 273 -3.69 -1.53 6.66
C THR A 273 -4.80 -1.71 7.69
N HIS A 274 -6.05 -1.77 7.23
CA HIS A 274 -7.19 -1.97 8.12
C HIS A 274 -7.08 -3.35 8.83
N PRO A 275 -7.48 -3.47 10.11
CA PRO A 275 -7.33 -4.70 10.89
C PRO A 275 -7.91 -5.93 10.21
N HIS A 276 -9.15 -5.84 9.71
CA HIS A 276 -9.79 -6.91 8.94
C HIS A 276 -8.94 -7.40 7.75
N PHE A 277 -8.37 -6.47 6.98
CA PHE A 277 -7.56 -6.81 5.81
C PHE A 277 -6.25 -7.49 6.22
N MET A 278 -5.58 -6.98 7.26
CA MET A 278 -4.34 -7.58 7.79
C MET A 278 -4.57 -9.01 8.31
N ILE A 279 -5.68 -9.26 9.01
CA ILE A 279 -6.05 -10.62 9.47
C ILE A 279 -6.22 -11.57 8.28
N LEU A 280 -6.95 -11.15 7.25
CA LEU A 280 -7.14 -11.97 6.06
C LEU A 280 -5.82 -12.22 5.32
N ILE A 281 -4.93 -11.23 5.22
CA ILE A 281 -3.61 -11.43 4.61
C ILE A 281 -2.74 -12.36 5.45
N GLN A 282 -2.74 -12.24 6.79
CA GLN A 282 -2.03 -13.16 7.69
C GLN A 282 -2.50 -14.61 7.48
N GLU A 283 -3.81 -14.83 7.33
CA GLU A 283 -4.38 -16.15 7.04
C GLU A 283 -3.92 -16.67 5.67
N VAL A 284 -3.94 -15.83 4.63
CA VAL A 284 -3.46 -16.19 3.29
C VAL A 284 -1.99 -16.59 3.30
N ILE A 285 -1.11 -15.77 3.89
CA ILE A 285 0.33 -16.09 3.89
C ILE A 285 0.62 -17.37 4.67
N SER A 286 -0.12 -17.61 5.76
CA SER A 286 -0.01 -18.86 6.53
C SER A 286 -0.43 -20.08 5.70
N LEU A 287 -1.54 -19.98 4.96
CA LEU A 287 -1.99 -21.06 4.06
C LEU A 287 -1.04 -21.30 2.89
N LEU A 288 -0.40 -20.23 2.39
CA LEU A 288 0.66 -20.33 1.41
C LEU A 288 1.99 -20.83 2.00
N GLY A 289 2.04 -21.13 3.30
CA GLY A 289 3.18 -21.76 3.98
C GLY A 289 4.31 -20.81 4.34
N PHE A 290 4.06 -19.50 4.39
CA PHE A 290 5.04 -18.52 4.88
C PHE A 290 5.01 -18.48 6.41
N ASP A 291 6.20 -18.60 7.04
CA ASP A 291 6.39 -18.37 8.47
C ASP A 291 6.72 -16.89 8.73
N ILE A 292 5.72 -16.02 8.55
CA ILE A 292 5.87 -14.57 8.63
C ILE A 292 4.77 -13.97 9.50
N SER A 293 5.13 -13.19 10.52
CA SER A 293 4.20 -12.38 11.32
C SER A 293 4.08 -10.97 10.75
N LEU A 294 2.84 -10.49 10.57
CA LEU A 294 2.57 -9.10 10.19
C LEU A 294 2.48 -8.22 11.44
N GLU A 295 3.38 -7.24 11.56
CA GLU A 295 3.42 -6.33 12.71
C GLU A 295 3.11 -4.89 12.30
N LEU A 296 2.10 -4.29 12.93
CA LEU A 296 1.66 -2.91 12.68
C LEU A 296 1.96 -2.04 13.91
N PRO A 297 3.18 -1.50 14.07
CA PRO A 297 3.61 -0.86 15.32
C PRO A 297 2.79 0.38 15.69
N PHE A 298 2.14 1.02 14.72
CA PHE A 298 1.40 2.28 14.90
C PHE A 298 -0.12 2.13 14.78
N ARG A 299 -0.64 0.90 14.74
CA ARG A 299 -2.09 0.60 14.58
C ARG A 299 -3.01 1.30 15.60
N HIS A 300 -2.51 1.60 16.80
CA HIS A 300 -3.26 2.28 17.88
C HIS A 300 -2.71 3.67 18.22
N LYS A 301 -1.86 4.23 17.36
CA LYS A 301 -1.27 5.56 17.52
C LYS A 301 -1.81 6.51 16.47
N THR A 302 -2.03 7.76 16.87
CA THR A 302 -2.22 8.84 15.90
C THR A 302 -0.89 9.14 15.22
N LYS A 303 -0.93 9.89 14.11
CA LYS A 303 0.29 10.34 13.46
C LYS A 303 1.06 11.32 14.36
N GLY A 304 0.37 12.19 15.12
CA GLY A 304 1.03 13.07 16.09
C GLY A 304 1.75 12.29 17.21
N GLU A 305 1.11 11.27 17.76
CA GLU A 305 1.71 10.39 18.77
C GLU A 305 2.92 9.63 18.23
N MET A 306 2.79 9.08 17.03
CA MET A 306 3.90 8.41 16.33
C MET A 306 5.12 9.32 16.18
N LEU A 307 4.94 10.61 15.86
CA LEU A 307 6.05 11.56 15.74
C LEU A 307 6.66 11.91 17.09
N LYS A 308 5.83 12.19 18.10
CA LYS A 308 6.29 12.53 19.46
C LYS A 308 7.05 11.39 20.13
N GLU A 309 6.66 10.16 19.83
CA GLU A 309 7.27 8.94 20.38
C GLU A 309 8.40 8.38 19.52
N CYS A 310 8.80 9.06 18.44
CA CYS A 310 9.90 8.62 17.59
C CYS A 310 11.21 8.58 18.39
N ALA A 311 11.92 7.46 18.29
CA ALA A 311 13.09 7.16 19.12
C ALA A 311 14.34 8.02 18.80
N ASP A 312 14.34 8.73 17.66
CA ASP A 312 15.42 9.64 17.28
C ASP A 312 14.88 10.92 16.64
N GLU A 313 14.67 11.94 17.48
CA GLU A 313 14.15 13.24 17.06
C GLU A 313 15.11 13.96 16.10
N ALA A 314 16.43 13.82 16.27
CA ALA A 314 17.40 14.48 15.40
C ALA A 314 17.33 13.96 13.96
N VAL A 315 17.26 12.63 13.79
CA VAL A 315 17.05 12.03 12.46
C VAL A 315 15.67 12.40 11.91
N LEU A 316 14.63 12.40 12.74
CA LEU A 316 13.28 12.79 12.34
C LEU A 316 13.23 14.24 11.82
N CYS A 317 13.89 15.18 12.49
CA CYS A 317 14.02 16.58 12.06
C CYS A 317 14.67 16.70 10.68
N LEU A 318 15.77 15.97 10.43
CA LEU A 318 16.48 16.00 9.15
C LEU A 318 15.67 15.40 7.98
N THR A 319 14.76 14.48 8.28
CA THR A 319 14.08 13.65 7.28
C THR A 319 12.64 14.06 7.01
N THR A 320 11.95 14.69 7.96
CA THR A 320 10.50 14.94 7.89
C THR A 320 10.09 15.65 6.60
N ALA A 321 10.74 16.77 6.24
CA ALA A 321 10.44 17.53 5.03
C ALA A 321 10.77 16.80 3.71
N LYS A 322 11.49 15.67 3.76
CA LYS A 322 11.88 14.85 2.59
C LYS A 322 10.91 13.70 2.32
N THR A 323 9.96 13.47 3.21
CA THR A 323 8.96 12.40 3.07
C THR A 323 7.69 12.87 2.37
N VAL A 324 6.97 11.94 1.75
CA VAL A 324 5.73 12.23 1.01
C VAL A 324 4.58 11.42 1.57
N SER A 325 3.56 12.10 2.12
CA SER A 325 2.32 11.46 2.60
C SER A 325 1.15 11.62 1.63
N CYS A 326 1.26 12.52 0.65
CA CYS A 326 0.17 12.88 -0.26
C CYS A 326 -0.32 11.69 -1.11
N SER A 327 -1.65 11.53 -1.24
CA SER A 327 -2.27 10.58 -2.20
C SER A 327 -2.09 10.99 -3.67
N HIS A 328 -1.66 12.23 -3.91
CA HIS A 328 -1.52 12.82 -5.25
C HIS A 328 -0.13 13.43 -5.47
N PRO A 329 0.94 12.66 -5.25
CA PRO A 329 2.31 13.20 -5.18
C PRO A 329 2.79 13.77 -6.54
N GLU A 330 2.17 13.35 -7.64
CA GLU A 330 2.51 13.80 -9.00
C GLU A 330 1.73 15.04 -9.45
N GLN A 331 0.70 15.50 -8.70
CA GLN A 331 -0.13 16.65 -9.11
C GLN A 331 0.68 17.94 -9.29
N SER A 332 1.78 18.12 -8.56
CA SER A 332 2.61 19.32 -8.68
C SER A 332 3.27 19.45 -10.06
N ARG A 333 3.66 18.33 -10.68
CA ARG A 333 4.23 18.30 -12.05
C ARG A 333 3.23 18.86 -13.06
N TRP A 334 1.97 18.45 -12.98
CA TRP A 334 0.91 18.88 -13.88
C TRP A 334 0.52 20.35 -13.69
N GLY A 335 0.84 20.93 -12.53
CA GLY A 335 0.66 22.34 -12.22
C GLY A 335 1.86 23.24 -12.54
N GLY A 336 2.89 22.72 -13.22
CA GLY A 336 4.08 23.50 -13.60
C GLY A 336 5.05 23.79 -12.45
N ARG A 337 4.93 23.11 -11.31
CA ARG A 337 5.87 23.22 -10.19
C ARG A 337 6.83 22.02 -10.14
N ALA A 338 7.83 22.12 -9.27
CA ALA A 338 8.74 21.02 -9.00
C ALA A 338 7.96 19.75 -8.58
N PRO A 339 8.36 18.56 -9.06
CA PRO A 339 7.80 17.29 -8.58
C PRO A 339 8.01 17.12 -7.07
N GLY A 340 7.05 16.48 -6.40
CA GLY A 340 7.18 16.14 -4.98
C GLY A 340 6.52 17.11 -4.00
N ILE A 341 5.96 18.23 -4.48
CA ILE A 341 5.18 19.14 -3.63
C ILE A 341 3.82 18.51 -3.31
N GLN A 342 3.49 18.42 -2.03
CA GLN A 342 2.27 17.77 -1.57
C GLN A 342 1.03 18.63 -1.87
N CYS A 343 -0.14 18.03 -2.12
CA CYS A 343 -1.30 18.82 -2.55
C CYS A 343 -1.88 19.74 -1.47
N GLY A 344 -1.66 19.44 -0.18
CA GLY A 344 -2.09 20.26 0.96
C GLY A 344 -3.57 20.19 1.34
N HIS A 345 -4.43 19.51 0.56
CA HIS A 345 -5.88 19.44 0.82
C HIS A 345 -6.46 18.02 0.96
N CYS A 346 -5.71 16.96 0.60
CA CYS A 346 -6.18 15.58 0.75
C CYS A 346 -6.03 15.09 2.20
N LEU A 347 -6.77 14.03 2.57
CA LEU A 347 -6.80 13.53 3.95
C LEU A 347 -5.38 13.20 4.50
N PRO A 348 -4.51 12.45 3.81
CA PRO A 348 -3.15 12.21 4.31
C PRO A 348 -2.30 13.48 4.49
N CYS A 349 -2.47 14.49 3.64
CA CYS A 349 -1.80 15.78 3.82
C CYS A 349 -2.30 16.49 5.07
N LEU A 350 -3.62 16.53 5.31
CA LEU A 350 -4.15 17.25 6.47
C LEU A 350 -3.86 16.51 7.78
N VAL A 351 -3.89 15.17 7.80
CA VAL A 351 -3.47 14.38 8.97
C VAL A 351 -1.98 14.60 9.26
N ARG A 352 -1.13 14.66 8.21
CA ARG A 352 0.29 15.03 8.36
C ARG A 352 0.47 16.41 8.96
N ARG A 353 -0.19 17.44 8.42
CA ARG A 353 -0.09 18.81 8.92
C ARG A 353 -0.57 18.93 10.36
N ALA A 354 -1.67 18.25 10.70
CA ALA A 354 -2.19 18.19 12.07
C ALA A 354 -1.22 17.51 13.05
N ALA A 355 -0.53 16.47 12.61
CA ALA A 355 0.50 15.81 13.42
C ALA A 355 1.71 16.72 13.63
N ILE A 356 2.25 17.33 12.56
CA ILE A 356 3.42 18.21 12.64
C ILE A 356 3.13 19.49 13.41
N HIS A 357 1.90 20.02 13.34
CA HIS A 357 1.49 21.19 14.12
C HIS A 357 1.64 21.03 15.64
N GLN A 358 1.76 19.80 16.13
CA GLN A 358 1.97 19.48 17.54
C GLN A 358 3.43 19.20 17.89
N THR A 359 4.35 19.48 16.97
CA THR A 359 5.79 19.23 17.07
C THR A 359 6.56 20.46 16.61
N ASP A 360 7.86 20.53 16.90
CA ASP A 360 8.75 21.57 16.39
C ASP A 360 9.41 21.18 15.04
N LEU A 361 8.85 20.19 14.34
CA LEU A 361 9.40 19.68 13.08
C LEU A 361 9.09 20.61 11.89
N ASP A 362 10.08 20.79 11.03
CA ASP A 362 9.89 21.43 9.73
C ASP A 362 9.12 20.50 8.77
N ASP A 363 8.01 20.99 8.23
CA ASP A 363 7.21 20.26 7.25
C ASP A 363 7.69 20.48 5.80
N ALA A 364 7.20 19.66 4.88
CA ALA A 364 7.38 19.81 3.45
C ALA A 364 6.47 20.92 2.88
N GLU A 365 6.79 21.38 1.67
CA GLU A 365 5.98 22.36 0.95
C GLU A 365 4.62 21.79 0.51
N TYR A 366 3.59 22.63 0.52
CA TYR A 366 2.25 22.31 0.04
C TYR A 366 1.77 23.24 -1.07
N LEU A 367 1.06 22.68 -2.06
CA LEU A 367 0.43 23.45 -3.14
C LEU A 367 -0.76 24.30 -2.67
N THR A 368 -1.44 23.88 -1.61
CA THR A 368 -2.64 24.54 -1.09
C THR A 368 -2.53 24.64 0.41
N ASP A 369 -2.57 25.86 0.91
CA ASP A 369 -2.74 26.10 2.34
C ASP A 369 -4.22 26.28 2.67
N VAL A 370 -4.85 25.22 3.19
CA VAL A 370 -6.28 25.26 3.54
C VAL A 370 -6.63 26.20 4.69
N ILE A 371 -5.64 26.64 5.49
CA ILE A 371 -5.88 27.56 6.62
C ILE A 371 -5.94 29.00 6.12
N LEU A 372 -4.95 29.41 5.33
CA LEU A 372 -4.86 30.78 4.81
C LEU A 372 -5.70 31.00 3.55
N SER A 373 -5.89 29.96 2.74
CA SER A 373 -6.54 30.05 1.42
C SER A 373 -7.27 28.75 1.07
N PRO A 374 -8.39 28.46 1.76
CA PRO A 374 -9.17 27.24 1.51
C PRO A 374 -9.63 27.16 0.04
N PRO A 375 -9.58 25.99 -0.59
CA PRO A 375 -9.99 25.82 -1.98
C PRO A 375 -11.49 26.05 -2.16
N ASP A 376 -11.88 26.61 -3.31
CA ASP A 376 -13.29 26.80 -3.67
C ASP A 376 -14.06 25.46 -3.60
N PRO A 377 -15.14 25.36 -2.79
CA PRO A 377 -15.91 24.14 -2.61
C PRO A 377 -16.46 23.52 -3.92
N SER A 378 -16.68 24.31 -4.97
CA SER A 378 -17.21 23.82 -6.26
C SER A 378 -16.17 23.03 -7.08
N THR A 379 -14.88 23.17 -6.75
CA THR A 379 -13.78 22.50 -7.46
C THR A 379 -13.56 21.06 -6.97
N GLY A 380 -12.80 20.26 -7.74
CA GLY A 380 -12.39 18.92 -7.31
C GLY A 380 -11.60 18.93 -5.99
N LYS A 381 -10.65 19.88 -5.84
CA LYS A 381 -9.86 20.05 -4.60
C LYS A 381 -10.75 20.46 -3.42
N GLY A 382 -11.69 21.38 -3.65
CA GLY A 382 -12.67 21.82 -2.66
C GLY A 382 -13.65 20.73 -2.23
N ARG A 383 -13.97 19.77 -3.11
CA ARG A 383 -14.78 18.60 -2.75
C ARG A 383 -14.11 17.76 -1.67
N ASP A 384 -12.81 17.47 -1.80
CA ASP A 384 -12.07 16.70 -0.80
C ASP A 384 -11.95 17.46 0.52
N TYR A 385 -11.57 18.73 0.46
CA TYR A 385 -11.47 19.56 1.66
C TYR A 385 -12.82 19.69 2.38
N ARG A 386 -13.91 19.94 1.64
CA ARG A 386 -15.27 19.98 2.22
C ARG A 386 -15.64 18.67 2.89
N ALA A 387 -15.34 17.52 2.27
CA ALA A 387 -15.64 16.23 2.88
C ALA A 387 -14.92 16.06 4.23
N ILE A 388 -13.68 16.53 4.34
CA ILE A 388 -12.92 16.50 5.59
C ILE A 388 -13.53 17.45 6.63
N MET A 389 -13.87 18.69 6.25
CA MET A 389 -14.53 19.64 7.15
C MET A 389 -15.90 19.13 7.64
N MET A 390 -16.67 18.46 6.78
CA MET A 390 -17.91 17.80 7.19
C MET A 390 -17.65 16.68 8.20
N ALA A 391 -16.57 15.91 8.05
CA ALA A 391 -16.20 14.87 9.00
C ALA A 391 -15.75 15.45 10.35
N VAL A 392 -14.99 16.55 10.34
CA VAL A 392 -14.59 17.30 11.55
C VAL A 392 -15.82 17.86 12.26
N GLU A 393 -16.76 18.48 11.54
CA GLU A 393 -17.98 19.02 12.14
C GLU A 393 -18.85 17.92 12.76
N ARG A 394 -19.04 16.79 12.04
CA ARG A 394 -19.73 15.62 12.61
C ARG A 394 -19.00 15.06 13.83
N TYR A 395 -17.67 15.04 13.83
CA TYR A 395 -16.91 14.66 15.01
C TYR A 395 -17.20 15.62 16.18
N LYS A 396 -17.15 16.93 15.99
CA LYS A 396 -17.38 17.90 17.08
C LYS A 396 -18.82 17.88 17.62
N THR A 397 -19.81 17.67 16.74
CA THR A 397 -21.23 17.82 17.09
C THR A 397 -21.92 16.52 17.50
N ASP A 398 -21.51 15.36 16.95
CA ASP A 398 -22.12 14.08 17.29
C ASP A 398 -21.77 13.67 18.74
N SER A 399 -22.66 12.89 19.35
CA SER A 399 -22.36 12.22 20.61
C SER A 399 -21.10 11.35 20.45
N PRO A 400 -20.10 11.43 21.35
CA PRO A 400 -18.93 10.56 21.33
C PRO A 400 -19.27 9.07 21.35
N LYS A 401 -20.45 8.70 21.89
CA LYS A 401 -20.95 7.33 21.89
C LYS A 401 -21.17 6.78 20.47
N ASN A 402 -21.35 7.64 19.47
CA ASN A 402 -21.54 7.23 18.08
C ASN A 402 -20.24 6.87 17.37
N ASP A 403 -19.07 7.24 17.92
CA ASP A 403 -17.77 7.00 17.29
C ASP A 403 -17.48 5.49 17.09
N ILE A 404 -18.02 4.64 17.97
CA ILE A 404 -17.94 3.17 17.81
C ILE A 404 -18.59 2.69 16.52
N PHE A 405 -19.76 3.22 16.16
CA PHE A 405 -20.45 2.83 14.93
C PHE A 405 -19.72 3.34 13.70
N LYS A 406 -19.09 4.53 13.78
CA LYS A 406 -18.26 5.07 12.69
C LYS A 406 -17.07 4.14 12.43
N VAL A 407 -16.37 3.73 13.48
CA VAL A 407 -15.23 2.80 13.37
C VAL A 407 -15.68 1.42 12.88
N LEU A 408 -16.71 0.81 13.47
CA LEU A 408 -17.17 -0.52 13.03
C LEU A 408 -17.77 -0.52 11.62
N SER A 409 -18.18 0.63 11.09
CA SER A 409 -18.64 0.74 9.69
C SER A 409 -17.52 0.54 8.66
N THR A 410 -16.25 0.60 9.07
CA THR A 410 -15.11 0.44 8.16
C THR A 410 -14.76 -1.02 7.89
N GLY A 411 -15.25 -1.95 8.71
CA GLY A 411 -14.97 -3.37 8.59
C GLY A 411 -14.91 -4.04 9.96
N SER A 412 -14.81 -5.37 9.95
CA SER A 412 -14.71 -6.17 11.17
C SER A 412 -13.45 -5.81 11.97
N ILE A 413 -13.59 -5.67 13.28
CA ILE A 413 -12.49 -5.44 14.22
C ILE A 413 -12.69 -6.43 15.36
N GLU A 414 -11.60 -7.05 15.82
CA GLU A 414 -11.64 -7.97 16.94
C GLU A 414 -12.25 -7.29 18.17
N PRO A 415 -13.22 -7.92 18.88
CA PRO A 415 -13.93 -7.28 19.99
C PRO A 415 -13.01 -6.68 21.07
N SER A 416 -11.88 -7.33 21.33
CA SER A 416 -10.87 -6.87 22.30
C SER A 416 -10.15 -5.58 21.88
N GLU A 417 -10.17 -5.24 20.60
CA GLU A 417 -9.42 -4.11 20.04
C GLU A 417 -10.29 -2.92 19.66
N VAL A 418 -11.63 -3.10 19.66
CA VAL A 418 -12.59 -2.05 19.29
C VAL A 418 -12.37 -0.78 20.08
N SER A 419 -12.15 -0.87 21.40
CA SER A 419 -11.90 0.33 22.23
C SER A 419 -10.66 1.08 21.76
N SER A 420 -9.54 0.38 21.54
CA SER A 420 -8.28 1.00 21.09
C SER A 420 -8.42 1.68 19.73
N PHE A 421 -9.19 1.09 18.82
CA PHE A 421 -9.47 1.72 17.51
C PHE A 421 -10.41 2.92 17.60
N VAL A 422 -11.41 2.88 18.50
CA VAL A 422 -12.25 4.06 18.78
C VAL A 422 -11.43 5.18 19.41
N ASP A 423 -10.50 4.85 20.30
CA ASP A 423 -9.67 5.83 20.99
C ASP A 423 -8.64 6.48 20.06
N VAL A 424 -8.00 5.72 19.16
CA VAL A 424 -7.12 6.31 18.13
C VAL A 424 -7.91 7.13 17.10
N TYR A 425 -9.12 6.71 16.73
CA TYR A 425 -10.00 7.50 15.87
C TYR A 425 -10.33 8.86 16.51
N ARG A 426 -10.76 8.87 17.78
CA ARG A 426 -11.09 10.11 18.50
C ARG A 426 -9.90 11.03 18.60
N ARG A 427 -8.75 10.53 19.08
CA ARG A 427 -7.53 11.35 19.20
C ARG A 427 -7.09 11.86 17.84
N GLY A 428 -7.09 11.03 16.80
CA GLY A 428 -6.71 11.47 15.45
C GLY A 428 -7.63 12.52 14.84
N MET A 429 -8.95 12.39 15.06
CA MET A 429 -9.91 13.43 14.65
C MET A 429 -9.77 14.72 15.47
N GLU A 430 -9.38 14.61 16.75
CA GLU A 430 -9.07 15.73 17.62
C GLU A 430 -7.87 16.54 17.08
N GLU A 431 -6.76 15.86 16.75
CA GLU A 431 -5.58 16.50 16.14
C GLU A 431 -5.97 17.30 14.89
N LEU A 432 -6.79 16.67 14.03
CA LEU A 432 -7.27 17.28 12.80
C LEU A 432 -8.22 18.46 13.04
N ALA A 433 -9.12 18.35 14.03
CA ALA A 433 -10.07 19.40 14.38
C ALA A 433 -9.38 20.64 14.95
N VAL A 434 -8.42 20.44 15.86
CA VAL A 434 -7.60 21.51 16.44
C VAL A 434 -6.82 22.22 15.34
N PHE A 435 -6.16 21.48 14.45
CA PHE A 435 -5.40 22.06 13.34
C PHE A 435 -6.28 22.86 12.37
N LEU A 436 -7.45 22.35 11.98
CA LEU A 436 -8.30 22.98 10.97
C LEU A 436 -9.19 24.11 11.50
N THR A 437 -9.55 24.07 12.79
CA THR A 437 -10.57 24.99 13.36
C THR A 437 -10.08 25.77 14.57
N GLY A 438 -8.85 25.53 15.04
CA GLY A 438 -8.32 26.12 16.27
C GLY A 438 -8.99 25.64 17.55
N SER A 439 -9.93 24.67 17.47
CA SER A 439 -10.68 24.15 18.61
C SER A 439 -11.01 22.67 18.46
N GLY A 440 -10.89 21.96 19.58
CA GLY A 440 -11.22 20.57 19.75
C GLY A 440 -12.72 20.27 19.86
N ARG A 441 -13.04 19.01 20.19
CA ARG A 441 -14.38 18.63 20.67
C ARG A 441 -14.61 19.14 22.10
#